data_AF-A0A841B2N4-F1
#
_entry.id   AF-A0A841B2N4-F1
#
_cell.length_a   1.000
_cell.length_b   1.000
_cell.length_c   1.000
_cell.angle_alpha   90.00
_cell.angle_beta   90.00
_cell.angle_gamma   90.00
#
_symmetry.space_group_name_H-M   'P 1'
#
loop_
_entity.id
_entity.type
_entity.pdbx_description
1 polymer ?
#
loop_
_entity_poly.entity_id
_entity_poly.type
_entity_poly.pdbx_seq_one_letter_code
_entity_poly.pdbx_strand_id
1 'polypeptide(L)'
;MRDPLIEAPVPPVPEAVEPGGVRWLRANVARFSRPEDHARRRGLVLAELAPMGSLRDKAFALTYALREEPVDRILWTVPVAVLAAELGLPDVSHDIATVSASYHPHTETGPEAEAAMRRLIEACGGDVDERTAARIGLLVQACDATAKLLGKAMAAHRPGEDVASLLDRVLREDPPVRITRRWVDGDVVEVDLTERPFGAGPKRCPGQTRALDVAAGILDVLLC
;
A
#
# COMPACT_ATOMS: atom_id res chain seq x y z
N MET A 1 -25.56 -4.70 4.69
CA MET A 1 -25.64 -6.14 4.37
C MET A 1 -24.22 -6.69 4.42
N ARG A 2 -23.94 -7.67 5.31
CA ARG A 2 -22.62 -8.33 5.33
C ARG A 2 -22.49 -9.11 4.03
N ASP A 3 -21.37 -8.93 3.33
CA ASP A 3 -21.02 -9.77 2.20
C ASP A 3 -20.12 -10.88 2.76
N PRO A 4 -20.60 -12.12 2.90
CA PRO A 4 -19.82 -13.17 3.54
C PRO A 4 -18.53 -13.50 2.79
N LEU A 5 -18.46 -13.26 1.48
CA LEU A 5 -17.27 -13.53 0.69
C LEU A 5 -16.16 -12.52 0.95
N ILE A 6 -16.48 -11.23 1.09
CA ILE A 6 -15.44 -10.21 1.35
C ILE A 6 -14.74 -10.39 2.70
N GLU A 7 -15.43 -11.01 3.67
CA GLU A 7 -14.96 -11.28 5.03
C GLU A 7 -14.32 -12.67 5.19
N ALA A 8 -14.38 -13.53 4.17
CA ALA A 8 -13.72 -14.84 4.19
C ALA A 8 -12.20 -14.71 4.42
N PRO A 9 -11.53 -15.77 4.90
CA PRO A 9 -10.08 -15.77 5.05
C PRO A 9 -9.37 -15.49 3.73
N VAL A 10 -8.14 -15.01 3.81
CA VAL A 10 -7.26 -14.86 2.65
C VAL A 10 -6.60 -16.21 2.33
N PRO A 11 -6.19 -16.45 1.07
CA PRO A 11 -5.41 -17.64 0.73
C PRO A 11 -4.19 -17.78 1.64
N PRO A 12 -3.90 -18.99 2.15
CA PRO A 12 -2.78 -19.21 3.03
C PRO A 12 -1.45 -18.92 2.32
N VAL A 13 -0.49 -18.39 3.07
CA VAL A 13 0.91 -18.24 2.64
C VAL A 13 1.80 -19.18 3.46
N PRO A 14 2.94 -19.66 2.92
CA PRO A 14 3.87 -20.49 3.69
C PRO A 14 4.37 -19.77 4.95
N GLU A 15 4.37 -20.46 6.10
CA GLU A 15 4.75 -19.88 7.41
C GLU A 15 6.20 -20.16 7.79
N ALA A 16 6.70 -21.38 7.50
CA ALA A 16 8.09 -21.76 7.71
C ALA A 16 8.96 -21.26 6.54
N VAL A 17 9.31 -19.99 6.58
CA VAL A 17 10.10 -19.31 5.55
C VAL A 17 11.35 -18.70 6.17
N GLU A 18 12.44 -18.73 5.42
CA GLU A 18 13.69 -18.09 5.83
C GLU A 18 13.45 -16.60 6.08
N PRO A 19 13.89 -16.07 7.24
CA PRO A 19 13.73 -14.66 7.56
C PRO A 19 14.41 -13.75 6.55
N GLY A 20 13.79 -12.58 6.33
CA GLY A 20 14.42 -11.48 5.61
C GLY A 20 14.19 -11.42 4.09
N GLY A 21 13.43 -12.36 3.53
CA GLY A 21 13.01 -12.33 2.13
C GLY A 21 11.56 -11.90 1.90
N VAL A 22 11.14 -11.81 0.63
CA VAL A 22 9.76 -11.40 0.28
C VAL A 22 8.74 -12.40 0.82
N ARG A 23 9.08 -13.69 0.84
CA ARG A 23 8.24 -14.73 1.45
C ARG A 23 8.06 -14.52 2.95
N TRP A 24 9.11 -14.12 3.66
CA TRP A 24 9.04 -13.75 5.07
C TRP A 24 8.13 -12.53 5.29
N LEU A 25 8.23 -11.50 4.45
CA LEU A 25 7.33 -10.36 4.53
C LEU A 25 5.87 -10.80 4.37
N ARG A 26 5.58 -11.65 3.37
CA ARG A 26 4.22 -12.18 3.14
C ARG A 26 3.69 -12.94 4.36
N ALA A 27 4.52 -13.76 5.00
CA ALA A 27 4.13 -14.55 6.18
C ALA A 27 3.83 -13.69 7.42
N ASN A 28 4.41 -12.48 7.51
CA ASN A 28 4.39 -11.64 8.71
C ASN A 28 3.55 -10.35 8.59
N VAL A 29 2.94 -10.08 7.44
CA VAL A 29 2.02 -8.94 7.26
C VAL A 29 0.56 -9.30 7.51
N ALA A 30 -0.19 -8.38 8.14
CA ALA A 30 -1.62 -8.54 8.40
C ALA A 30 -2.46 -8.87 7.16
N ARG A 31 -2.05 -8.40 5.96
CA ARG A 31 -2.77 -8.62 4.70
C ARG A 31 -2.99 -10.11 4.43
N PHE A 32 -1.97 -10.94 4.65
CA PHE A 32 -1.99 -12.37 4.37
C PHE A 32 -2.14 -13.25 5.62
N SER A 33 -2.21 -12.64 6.80
CA SER A 33 -2.38 -13.38 8.05
C SER A 33 -3.72 -14.10 8.13
N ARG A 34 -3.66 -15.30 8.73
CA ARG A 34 -4.80 -16.07 9.21
C ARG A 34 -5.58 -15.30 10.30
N PRO A 35 -6.84 -15.67 10.57
CA PRO A 35 -7.69 -14.97 11.53
C PRO A 35 -7.06 -14.74 12.92
N GLU A 36 -6.34 -15.73 13.44
CA GLU A 36 -5.70 -15.74 14.76
C GLU A 36 -4.55 -14.72 14.91
N ASP A 37 -3.78 -14.50 13.84
CA ASP A 37 -2.65 -13.57 13.82
C ASP A 37 -3.05 -12.15 13.40
N HIS A 38 -4.11 -12.04 12.62
CA HIS A 38 -4.45 -10.83 11.89
C HIS A 38 -4.63 -9.62 12.82
N ALA A 39 -5.32 -9.79 13.96
CA ALA A 39 -5.58 -8.69 14.88
C ALA A 39 -4.29 -8.11 15.46
N ARG A 40 -3.35 -8.97 15.86
CA ARG A 40 -2.05 -8.60 16.42
C ARG A 40 -1.19 -7.85 15.41
N ARG A 41 -1.01 -8.41 14.21
CA ARG A 41 -0.23 -7.79 13.13
C ARG A 41 -0.87 -6.51 12.60
N ARG A 42 -2.20 -6.43 12.55
CA ARG A 42 -2.93 -5.20 12.21
C ARG A 42 -2.72 -4.13 13.28
N GLY A 43 -2.66 -4.51 14.55
CA GLY A 43 -2.36 -3.60 15.66
C GLY A 43 -1.04 -2.87 15.47
N LEU A 44 0.01 -3.56 15.00
CA LEU A 44 1.30 -2.95 14.68
C LEU A 44 1.18 -1.88 13.58
N VAL A 45 0.47 -2.18 12.48
CA VAL A 45 0.23 -1.22 11.39
C VAL A 45 -0.56 -0.01 11.89
N LEU A 46 -1.59 -0.22 12.71
CA LEU A 46 -2.39 0.86 13.28
C LEU A 46 -1.57 1.76 14.21
N ALA A 47 -0.64 1.18 14.98
CA ALA A 47 0.25 1.93 15.85
C ALA A 47 1.20 2.85 15.06
N GLU A 48 1.74 2.37 13.94
CA GLU A 48 2.60 3.18 13.05
C GLU A 48 1.78 4.25 12.30
N LEU A 49 0.52 3.98 11.93
CA LEU A 49 -0.36 4.96 11.26
C LEU A 49 -0.91 6.05 12.20
N ALA A 50 -1.09 5.73 13.49
CA ALA A 50 -1.72 6.63 14.46
C ALA A 50 -1.06 8.02 14.57
N PRO A 51 0.29 8.15 14.65
CA PRO A 51 0.94 9.46 14.75
C PRO A 51 0.99 10.24 13.42
N MET A 52 0.74 9.59 12.28
CA MET A 52 0.88 10.23 10.97
C MET A 52 -0.18 11.31 10.77
N GLY A 53 0.27 12.53 10.48
CA GLY A 53 -0.58 13.70 10.30
C GLY A 53 -0.06 14.64 9.21
N SER A 54 -0.91 15.56 8.74
CA SER A 54 -0.56 16.55 7.70
C SER A 54 0.01 15.94 6.42
N LEU A 55 -0.43 14.73 6.05
CA LEU A 55 0.13 14.01 4.89
C LEU A 55 -0.14 14.72 3.57
N ARG A 56 -1.28 15.41 3.44
CA ARG A 56 -1.58 16.24 2.27
C ARG A 56 -0.54 17.34 2.07
N ASP A 57 -0.26 18.11 3.13
CA ASP A 57 0.72 19.19 3.07
C ASP A 57 2.14 18.68 2.81
N LYS A 58 2.52 17.56 3.44
CA LYS A 58 3.82 16.91 3.25
C LYS A 58 3.99 16.40 1.81
N ALA A 59 2.95 15.76 1.28
CA ALA A 59 2.94 15.28 -0.10
C ALA A 59 2.95 16.42 -1.12
N PHE A 60 2.21 17.51 -0.85
CA PHE A 60 2.27 18.74 -1.64
C PHE A 60 3.71 19.29 -1.66
N ALA A 61 4.32 19.49 -0.49
CA ALA A 61 5.66 20.07 -0.38
C ALA A 61 6.71 19.24 -1.12
N LEU A 62 6.69 17.91 -0.97
CA LEU A 62 7.63 17.03 -1.66
C LEU A 62 7.37 17.00 -3.18
N THR A 63 6.12 16.96 -3.61
CA THR A 63 5.77 17.01 -5.04
C THR A 63 6.21 18.33 -5.67
N TYR A 64 5.98 19.44 -4.98
CA TYR A 64 6.40 20.76 -5.43
C TYR A 64 7.93 20.85 -5.56
N ALA A 65 8.69 20.26 -4.63
CA ALA A 65 10.15 20.21 -4.70
C ALA A 65 10.63 19.38 -5.91
N LEU A 66 9.87 18.37 -6.31
CA LEU A 66 10.18 17.47 -7.43
C LEU A 66 9.47 17.85 -8.74
N ARG A 67 8.82 19.03 -8.83
CA ARG A 67 7.95 19.39 -9.97
C ARG A 67 8.61 19.40 -11.35
N GLU A 68 9.94 19.50 -11.40
CA GLU A 68 10.72 19.44 -12.65
C GLU A 68 11.08 18.00 -13.06
N GLU A 69 10.84 17.02 -12.19
CA GLU A 69 11.04 15.60 -12.48
C GLU A 69 9.91 15.05 -13.35
N PRO A 70 10.14 13.95 -14.10
CA PRO A 70 9.07 13.28 -14.83
C PRO A 70 7.92 12.87 -13.91
N VAL A 71 6.69 13.12 -14.34
CA VAL A 71 5.46 12.79 -13.58
C VAL A 71 5.48 11.35 -13.09
N ASP A 72 5.83 10.40 -13.95
CA ASP A 72 5.90 8.98 -13.56
C ASP A 72 6.83 8.76 -12.36
N ARG A 73 7.98 9.44 -12.33
CA ARG A 73 8.90 9.36 -11.19
C ARG A 73 8.23 9.89 -9.91
N ILE A 74 7.50 11.01 -9.99
CA ILE A 74 6.77 11.59 -8.86
C ILE A 74 5.73 10.59 -8.33
N LEU A 75 4.92 9.98 -9.21
CA LEU A 75 3.83 9.07 -8.83
C LEU A 75 4.33 7.83 -8.07
N TRP A 76 5.51 7.33 -8.43
CA TRP A 76 6.11 6.14 -7.78
C TRP A 76 7.00 6.48 -6.57
N THR A 77 7.47 7.73 -6.47
CA THR A 77 8.38 8.17 -5.40
C THR A 77 7.63 8.77 -4.21
N VAL A 78 6.84 9.82 -4.45
CA VAL A 78 6.27 10.67 -3.39
C VAL A 78 5.39 9.88 -2.42
N PRO A 79 4.48 8.98 -2.84
CA PRO A 79 3.64 8.26 -1.90
C PRO A 79 4.43 7.44 -0.88
N VAL A 80 5.52 6.81 -1.32
CA VAL A 80 6.37 6.01 -0.44
C VAL A 80 7.27 6.89 0.40
N ALA A 81 7.91 7.90 -0.20
CA ALA A 81 8.84 8.78 0.49
C ALA A 81 8.17 9.55 1.65
N VAL A 82 6.93 10.03 1.46
CA VAL A 82 6.16 10.71 2.51
C VAL A 82 5.88 9.77 3.68
N LEU A 83 5.41 8.56 3.41
CA LEU A 83 5.11 7.58 4.46
C LEU A 83 6.39 7.07 5.14
N ALA A 84 7.48 6.89 4.39
CA ALA A 84 8.78 6.50 4.93
C ALA A 84 9.32 7.57 5.90
N ALA A 85 9.21 8.85 5.55
CA ALA A 85 9.61 9.95 6.43
C ALA A 85 8.84 9.95 7.76
N GLU A 86 7.52 9.67 7.75
CA GLU A 86 6.74 9.55 8.99
C GLU A 86 7.14 8.37 9.87
N LEU A 87 7.72 7.33 9.27
CA LEU A 87 8.28 6.17 9.98
C LEU A 87 9.71 6.43 10.49
N GLY A 88 10.28 7.61 10.21
CA GLY A 88 11.66 7.96 10.52
C GLY A 88 12.69 7.28 9.60
N LEU A 89 12.27 6.87 8.40
CA LEU A 89 13.11 6.18 7.42
C LEU A 89 13.64 7.15 6.36
N PRO A 90 14.77 6.84 5.71
CA PRO A 90 15.19 7.55 4.50
C PRO A 90 14.21 7.27 3.35
N ASP A 91 14.40 7.94 2.21
CA ASP A 91 13.68 7.58 0.99
C ASP A 91 14.07 6.17 0.53
N VAL A 92 13.11 5.25 0.65
CA VAL A 92 13.20 3.83 0.27
C VAL A 92 12.31 3.49 -0.93
N SER A 93 11.77 4.51 -1.63
CA SER A 93 10.80 4.34 -2.73
C SER A 93 11.23 3.36 -3.80
N HIS A 94 12.50 3.39 -4.22
CA HIS A 94 13.04 2.48 -5.23
C HIS A 94 13.03 1.01 -4.79
N ASP A 95 13.47 0.74 -3.56
CA ASP A 95 13.49 -0.61 -3.00
C ASP A 95 12.07 -1.13 -2.77
N ILE A 96 11.17 -0.26 -2.30
CA ILE A 96 9.75 -0.57 -2.14
C ILE A 96 9.09 -0.90 -3.49
N ALA A 97 9.34 -0.13 -4.55
CA ALA A 97 8.81 -0.42 -5.88
C ALA A 97 9.29 -1.79 -6.39
N THR A 98 10.59 -2.08 -6.19
CA THR A 98 11.20 -3.38 -6.54
C THR A 98 10.53 -4.56 -5.82
N VAL A 99 10.32 -4.44 -4.49
CA VAL A 99 9.63 -5.48 -3.71
C VAL A 99 8.14 -5.56 -4.08
N SER A 100 7.49 -4.42 -4.29
CA SER A 100 6.06 -4.33 -4.62
C SER A 100 5.71 -5.11 -5.89
N ALA A 101 6.56 -5.07 -6.91
CA ALA A 101 6.39 -5.82 -8.16
C ALA A 101 6.29 -7.35 -7.95
N SER A 102 6.90 -7.86 -6.88
CA SER A 102 6.86 -9.28 -6.51
C SER A 102 6.13 -9.51 -5.18
N TYR A 103 5.29 -8.60 -4.70
CA TYR A 103 4.73 -8.73 -3.35
C TYR A 103 3.62 -9.79 -3.25
N HIS A 104 2.80 -9.96 -4.28
CA HIS A 104 1.64 -10.84 -4.21
C HIS A 104 2.02 -12.34 -4.22
N PRO A 105 1.31 -13.23 -3.49
CA PRO A 105 1.72 -14.64 -3.35
C PRO A 105 1.86 -15.45 -4.64
N HIS A 106 1.20 -15.03 -5.72
CA HIS A 106 1.20 -15.69 -7.03
C HIS A 106 2.30 -15.16 -7.97
N THR A 107 3.14 -14.23 -7.51
CA THR A 107 4.28 -13.73 -8.28
C THR A 107 5.58 -14.35 -7.81
N GLU A 108 6.44 -14.65 -8.78
CA GLU A 108 7.80 -15.12 -8.51
C GLU A 108 8.67 -14.01 -7.91
N THR A 109 9.55 -14.41 -7.01
CA THR A 109 10.48 -13.52 -6.30
C THR A 109 11.86 -13.64 -6.96
N GLY A 110 12.39 -12.53 -7.48
CA GLY A 110 13.72 -12.46 -8.10
C GLY A 110 14.82 -12.02 -7.15
N PRO A 111 16.10 -12.23 -7.50
CA PRO A 111 17.25 -11.87 -6.66
C PRO A 111 17.32 -10.36 -6.33
N GLU A 112 16.82 -9.50 -7.22
CA GLU A 112 16.74 -8.04 -7.01
C GLU A 112 15.77 -7.69 -5.89
N ALA A 113 14.60 -8.34 -5.86
CA ALA A 113 13.60 -8.14 -4.81
C ALA A 113 14.13 -8.62 -3.45
N GLU A 114 14.86 -9.74 -3.43
CA GLU A 114 15.51 -10.24 -2.22
C GLU A 114 16.62 -9.29 -1.73
N ALA A 115 17.38 -8.68 -2.64
CA ALA A 115 18.38 -7.68 -2.29
C ALA A 115 17.76 -6.38 -1.77
N ALA A 116 16.67 -5.92 -2.39
CA ALA A 116 15.90 -4.78 -1.91
C ALA A 116 15.30 -5.05 -0.53
N MET A 117 14.79 -6.27 -0.28
CA MET A 117 14.25 -6.66 1.02
C MET A 117 15.32 -6.55 2.13
N ARG A 118 16.55 -7.01 1.88
CA ARG A 118 17.65 -6.86 2.85
C ARG A 118 17.96 -5.39 3.16
N ARG A 119 17.99 -4.51 2.15
CA ARG A 119 18.20 -3.07 2.37
C ARG A 119 17.07 -2.41 3.15
N LEU A 120 15.83 -2.81 2.91
CA LEU A 120 14.67 -2.30 3.64
C LEU A 120 14.66 -2.71 5.11
N ILE A 121 15.10 -3.94 5.40
CA ILE A 121 15.26 -4.42 6.78
C ILE A 121 16.36 -3.62 7.49
N GLU A 122 17.50 -3.41 6.84
CA GLU A 122 18.58 -2.58 7.38
C GLU A 122 18.10 -1.15 7.65
N ALA A 123 17.36 -0.53 6.72
CA ALA A 123 16.77 0.79 6.91
C ALA A 123 15.79 0.84 8.10
N CYS A 124 15.14 -0.27 8.43
CA CYS A 124 14.26 -0.41 9.59
C CYS A 124 15.00 -0.70 10.90
N GLY A 125 16.34 -0.80 10.90
CA GLY A 125 17.17 -1.09 12.07
C GLY A 125 17.73 -2.51 12.14
N GLY A 126 17.54 -3.33 11.10
CA GLY A 126 18.16 -4.66 10.96
C GLY A 126 17.38 -5.81 11.61
N ASP A 127 16.45 -5.52 12.53
CA ASP A 127 15.66 -6.55 13.19
C ASP A 127 14.64 -7.19 12.24
N VAL A 128 14.64 -8.53 12.18
CA VAL A 128 13.75 -9.32 11.33
C VAL A 128 12.52 -9.76 12.13
N ASP A 129 11.75 -8.78 12.60
CA ASP A 129 10.56 -8.99 13.43
C ASP A 129 9.26 -8.53 12.73
N GLU A 130 8.13 -8.74 13.40
CA GLU A 130 6.84 -8.35 12.83
C GLU A 130 6.61 -6.84 12.76
N ARG A 131 7.32 -6.05 13.58
CA ARG A 131 7.22 -4.58 13.50
C ARG A 131 7.91 -4.09 12.23
N THR A 132 9.09 -4.61 11.91
CA THR A 132 9.77 -4.41 10.63
C THR A 132 8.89 -4.86 9.47
N ALA A 133 8.27 -6.04 9.56
CA ALA A 133 7.33 -6.52 8.54
C ALA A 133 6.11 -5.59 8.39
N ALA A 134 5.57 -5.04 9.49
CA ALA A 134 4.45 -4.11 9.46
C ALA A 134 4.81 -2.78 8.76
N ARG A 135 5.99 -2.22 9.05
CA ARG A 135 6.49 -0.98 8.42
C ARG A 135 6.71 -1.15 6.93
N ILE A 136 7.43 -2.20 6.53
CA ILE A 136 7.71 -2.48 5.12
C ILE A 136 6.40 -2.83 4.40
N GLY A 137 5.55 -3.66 5.01
CA GLY A 137 4.26 -4.03 4.47
C GLY A 137 3.30 -2.85 4.30
N LEU A 138 3.39 -1.82 5.15
CA LEU A 138 2.66 -0.56 4.98
C LEU A 138 3.10 0.15 3.70
N LEU A 139 4.41 0.34 3.51
CA LEU A 139 4.97 1.03 2.35
C LEU A 139 4.71 0.28 1.04
N VAL A 140 4.93 -1.03 1.02
CA VAL A 140 4.67 -1.88 -0.15
C VAL A 140 3.21 -1.83 -0.56
N GLN A 141 2.28 -1.91 0.38
CA GLN A 141 0.84 -1.88 0.08
C GLN A 141 0.34 -0.48 -0.34
N ALA A 142 1.04 0.58 0.07
CA ALA A 142 0.73 1.95 -0.35
C ALA A 142 1.26 2.26 -1.76
N CYS A 143 2.41 1.70 -2.15
CA CYS A 143 3.14 2.02 -3.37
C CYS A 143 2.29 1.89 -4.65
N ASP A 144 2.01 0.66 -5.08
CA ASP A 144 1.34 0.40 -6.36
C ASP A 144 -0.11 0.94 -6.41
N ALA A 145 -0.85 0.78 -5.31
CA ALA A 145 -2.25 1.22 -5.25
C ALA A 145 -2.38 2.76 -5.35
N THR A 146 -1.50 3.52 -4.70
CA THR A 146 -1.57 4.99 -4.72
C THR A 146 -1.01 5.54 -6.03
N ALA A 147 0.09 5.00 -6.56
CA ALA A 147 0.63 5.39 -7.86
C ALA A 147 -0.41 5.19 -8.98
N LYS A 148 -1.10 4.04 -8.98
CA LYS A 148 -2.19 3.76 -9.93
C LYS A 148 -3.39 4.68 -9.76
N LEU A 149 -3.78 5.00 -8.52
CA LEU A 149 -4.86 5.96 -8.24
C LEU A 149 -4.53 7.32 -8.85
N LEU A 150 -3.31 7.81 -8.64
CA LEU A 150 -2.84 9.08 -9.16
C LEU A 150 -2.85 9.11 -10.70
N GLY A 151 -2.28 8.10 -11.35
CA GLY A 151 -2.28 8.02 -12.81
C GLY A 151 -3.70 8.02 -13.41
N LYS A 152 -4.62 7.28 -12.79
CA LYS A 152 -6.03 7.27 -13.19
C LYS A 152 -6.72 8.61 -12.95
N ALA A 153 -6.45 9.27 -11.82
CA ALA A 153 -6.99 10.59 -11.52
C ALA A 153 -6.52 11.64 -12.52
N MET A 154 -5.23 11.66 -12.86
CA MET A 154 -4.70 12.56 -13.88
C MET A 154 -5.34 12.33 -15.25
N ALA A 155 -5.50 11.06 -15.67
CA ALA A 155 -6.16 10.73 -16.94
C ALA A 155 -7.66 11.09 -16.97
N ALA A 156 -8.31 11.08 -15.80
CA ALA A 156 -9.75 11.34 -15.68
C ALA A 156 -10.09 12.79 -15.29
N HIS A 157 -9.10 13.65 -15.05
CA HIS A 157 -9.31 15.01 -14.54
C HIS A 157 -10.13 15.87 -15.51
N ARG A 158 -11.07 16.64 -14.96
CA ARG A 158 -11.91 17.58 -15.71
C ARG A 158 -11.59 19.02 -15.30
N PRO A 159 -11.53 19.99 -16.24
CA PRO A 159 -11.28 21.39 -15.90
C PRO A 159 -12.25 21.91 -14.83
N GLY A 160 -11.70 22.53 -13.78
CA GLY A 160 -12.47 23.11 -12.68
C GLY A 160 -13.01 22.10 -11.65
N GLU A 161 -12.71 20.81 -11.79
CA GLU A 161 -13.03 19.79 -10.80
C GLU A 161 -12.02 19.84 -9.65
N ASP A 162 -12.50 19.91 -8.41
CA ASP A 162 -11.63 19.84 -7.25
C ASP A 162 -11.08 18.43 -7.03
N VAL A 163 -9.90 18.35 -6.41
CA VAL A 163 -9.17 17.09 -6.20
C VAL A 163 -9.97 16.07 -5.38
N ALA A 164 -10.78 16.50 -4.42
CA ALA A 164 -11.55 15.57 -3.59
C ALA A 164 -12.67 14.92 -4.41
N SER A 165 -13.41 15.71 -5.20
CA SER A 165 -14.43 15.22 -6.13
C SER A 165 -13.83 14.29 -7.20
N LEU A 166 -12.65 14.63 -7.73
CA LEU A 166 -11.92 13.77 -8.67
C LEU A 166 -11.58 12.40 -8.06
N LEU A 167 -10.99 12.39 -6.86
CA LEU A 167 -10.60 11.14 -6.19
C LEU A 167 -11.82 10.26 -5.86
N ASP A 168 -12.90 10.85 -5.34
CA ASP A 168 -14.16 10.12 -5.07
C ASP A 168 -14.72 9.49 -6.35
N ARG A 169 -14.77 10.27 -7.43
CA ARG A 169 -15.25 9.80 -8.73
C ARG A 169 -14.39 8.67 -9.29
N VAL A 170 -13.07 8.81 -9.27
CA VAL A 170 -12.14 7.79 -9.78
C VAL A 170 -12.25 6.51 -8.96
N LEU A 171 -12.36 6.59 -7.63
CA LEU A 171 -12.53 5.42 -6.78
C LEU A 171 -13.85 4.68 -7.03
N ARG A 172 -14.91 5.41 -7.42
CA ARG A 172 -16.20 4.84 -7.78
C ARG A 172 -16.21 4.23 -9.20
N GLU A 173 -15.57 4.89 -10.17
CA GLU A 173 -15.67 4.53 -11.59
C GLU A 173 -14.55 3.58 -12.05
N ASP A 174 -13.34 3.75 -11.52
CA ASP A 174 -12.16 3.00 -11.94
C ASP A 174 -11.14 2.90 -10.78
N PRO A 175 -11.45 2.17 -9.70
CA PRO A 175 -10.53 2.06 -8.58
C PRO A 175 -9.23 1.32 -8.96
N PRO A 176 -8.10 1.64 -8.30
CA PRO A 176 -6.81 1.01 -8.59
C PRO A 176 -6.75 -0.47 -8.19
N VAL A 177 -7.59 -0.88 -7.23
CA VAL A 177 -7.69 -2.26 -6.75
C VAL A 177 -9.13 -2.73 -6.92
N ARG A 178 -9.35 -3.60 -7.91
CA ARG A 178 -10.68 -4.12 -8.27
C ARG A 178 -10.95 -5.53 -7.75
N ILE A 179 -9.91 -6.29 -7.43
CA ILE A 179 -10.05 -7.70 -7.06
C ILE A 179 -9.25 -7.97 -5.79
N THR A 180 -9.85 -8.78 -4.92
CA THR A 180 -9.14 -9.45 -3.84
C THR A 180 -9.38 -10.95 -3.91
N ARG A 181 -8.51 -11.73 -3.27
CA ARG A 181 -8.63 -13.20 -3.23
C ARG A 181 -9.01 -13.66 -1.84
N ARG A 182 -9.83 -14.70 -1.80
CA ARG A 182 -10.40 -15.28 -0.59
C ARG A 182 -10.29 -16.79 -0.66
N TRP A 183 -10.27 -17.41 0.51
CA TRP A 183 -10.16 -18.85 0.69
C TRP A 183 -11.49 -19.38 1.21
N VAL A 184 -12.15 -20.21 0.39
CA VAL A 184 -13.47 -20.78 0.70
C VAL A 184 -13.40 -22.25 0.36
N ASP A 185 -13.67 -23.11 1.35
CA ASP A 185 -13.79 -24.57 1.19
C ASP A 185 -12.64 -25.27 0.45
N GLY A 186 -11.41 -24.72 0.57
CA GLY A 186 -10.22 -25.29 -0.07
C GLY A 186 -9.82 -24.63 -1.38
N ASP A 187 -10.61 -23.66 -1.86
CA ASP A 187 -10.41 -23.00 -3.14
C ASP A 187 -10.13 -21.50 -2.99
N VAL A 188 -9.37 -20.96 -3.96
CA VAL A 188 -9.15 -19.52 -4.11
C VAL A 188 -10.28 -18.92 -4.93
N VAL A 189 -11.04 -18.02 -4.31
CA VAL A 189 -12.14 -17.28 -4.94
C VAL A 189 -11.74 -15.81 -5.11
N GLU A 190 -12.00 -15.24 -6.29
CA GLU A 190 -11.85 -13.81 -6.54
C GLU A 190 -13.12 -13.05 -6.12
N VAL A 191 -12.93 -11.95 -5.40
CA VAL A 191 -13.99 -11.08 -4.91
C VAL A 191 -13.79 -9.70 -5.50
N ASP A 192 -14.85 -9.17 -6.11
CA ASP A 192 -14.89 -7.83 -6.66
C ASP A 192 -14.89 -6.77 -5.54
N LEU A 193 -13.99 -5.80 -5.67
CA LEU A 193 -13.82 -4.66 -4.78
C LEU A 193 -14.23 -3.34 -5.42
N THR A 194 -14.82 -3.33 -6.62
CA THR A 194 -15.15 -2.11 -7.36
C THR A 194 -16.00 -1.13 -6.52
N GLU A 195 -17.05 -1.64 -5.85
CA GLU A 195 -17.91 -0.84 -4.94
C GLU A 195 -17.28 -0.58 -3.56
N ARG A 196 -16.12 -1.20 -3.27
CA ARG A 196 -15.44 -1.19 -1.97
C ARG A 196 -13.93 -1.20 -2.15
N PRO A 197 -13.32 -0.18 -2.77
CA PRO A 197 -11.91 -0.21 -3.18
C PRO A 197 -10.93 -0.31 -2.00
N PHE A 198 -11.37 0.04 -0.80
CA PHE A 198 -10.63 -0.11 0.45
C PHE A 198 -11.05 -1.35 1.25
N GLY A 199 -11.82 -2.27 0.67
CA GLY A 199 -12.35 -3.45 1.32
C GLY A 199 -13.40 -3.16 2.41
N ALA A 200 -13.78 -4.20 3.15
CA ALA A 200 -14.74 -4.12 4.24
C ALA A 200 -14.39 -5.06 5.40
N GLY A 201 -15.17 -4.96 6.47
CA GLY A 201 -15.03 -5.81 7.65
C GLY A 201 -13.65 -5.70 8.31
N PRO A 202 -13.16 -6.79 8.94
CA PRO A 202 -11.85 -6.82 9.60
C PRO A 202 -10.68 -6.49 8.67
N LYS A 203 -10.80 -6.79 7.37
CA LYS A 203 -9.76 -6.59 6.35
C LYS A 203 -9.88 -5.25 5.62
N ARG A 204 -10.75 -4.33 6.08
CA ARG A 204 -10.81 -2.94 5.56
C ARG A 204 -9.45 -2.27 5.68
N CYS A 205 -9.02 -1.57 4.65
CA CYS A 205 -7.76 -0.86 4.60
C CYS A 205 -7.64 0.12 5.78
N PRO A 206 -6.63 -0.05 6.66
CA PRO A 206 -6.42 0.88 7.77
C PRO A 206 -5.85 2.23 7.30
N GLY A 207 -5.23 2.26 6.12
CA GLY A 207 -4.55 3.44 5.57
C GLY A 207 -5.40 4.30 4.63
N GLN A 208 -6.72 4.05 4.51
CA GLN A 208 -7.57 4.75 3.53
C GLN A 208 -7.42 6.28 3.59
N THR A 209 -7.59 6.89 4.76
CA THR A 209 -7.44 8.34 4.94
C THR A 209 -6.05 8.82 4.54
N ARG A 210 -5.00 8.09 4.94
CA ARG A 210 -3.60 8.47 4.65
C ARG A 210 -3.31 8.41 3.16
N ALA A 211 -3.79 7.37 2.47
CA ALA A 211 -3.64 7.23 1.03
C ALA A 211 -4.33 8.37 0.27
N LEU A 212 -5.53 8.77 0.71
CA LEU A 212 -6.28 9.88 0.12
C LEU A 212 -5.62 11.23 0.38
N ASP A 213 -5.11 11.48 1.59
CA ASP A 213 -4.41 12.72 1.92
C ASP A 213 -3.14 12.87 1.08
N VAL A 214 -2.32 11.81 1.00
CA VAL A 214 -1.11 11.77 0.17
C VAL A 214 -1.46 11.99 -1.31
N ALA A 215 -2.47 11.29 -1.82
CA ALA A 215 -2.88 11.44 -3.21
C ALA A 215 -3.37 12.85 -3.51
N ALA A 216 -4.15 13.45 -2.60
CA ALA A 216 -4.66 14.80 -2.76
C ALA A 216 -3.52 15.82 -2.83
N GLY A 217 -2.53 15.73 -1.94
CA GLY A 217 -1.40 16.66 -1.92
C GLY A 217 -0.54 16.61 -3.17
N ILE A 218 -0.37 15.42 -3.76
CA ILE A 218 0.31 15.26 -5.05
C ILE A 218 -0.49 15.92 -6.17
N LEU A 219 -1.80 15.63 -6.25
CA LEU A 219 -2.67 16.16 -7.30
C LEU A 219 -2.86 17.67 -7.23
N ASP A 220 -2.86 18.25 -6.02
CA ASP A 220 -2.90 19.71 -5.81
C ASP A 220 -1.70 20.43 -6.48
N VAL A 221 -0.59 19.75 -6.71
CA VAL A 221 0.56 20.29 -7.45
C VAL A 221 0.49 19.96 -8.93
N LEU A 222 0.10 18.73 -9.28
CA LEU A 222 0.14 18.26 -10.67
C LEU A 222 -1.02 18.74 -11.54
N LEU A 223 -2.13 19.18 -10.95
CA LEU A 223 -3.34 19.61 -11.65
C LEU A 223 -3.62 21.13 -11.54
N CYS A 224 -2.81 21.86 -10.76
CA CYS A 224 -2.86 23.31 -10.66
C CYS A 224 -1.79 23.96 -11.54
#